data_AF-A0A1T4MM82-F1
#
_entry.id   AF-A0A1T4MM82-F1
#
_cell.length_a   1.000
_cell.length_b   1.000
_cell.length_c   1.000
_cell.angle_alpha   90.00
_cell.angle_beta   90.00
_cell.angle_gamma   90.00
#
_symmetry.space_group_name_H-M   'P 1'
#
loop_
_entity.id
_entity.type
_entity.pdbx_description
1 polymer ?
#
loop_
_entity_poly.entity_id
_entity_poly.type
_entity_poly.pdbx_seq_one_letter_code
_entity_poly.pdbx_strand_id
1 'polypeptide(L)'
;MKVLYRSVRVLGSLPVGIFLLASLFVLSFWGILFDAQMGVDLGTERFFNSWIFFAAGIFPLPALKTWAVLFGVNITCSLLFRMPHTSKKWGVLLSHIALLVLIAGSFAASCTRESFTALGFAGSRIVLNEERADGFQILAVDSNGCSIISLSHGDTLRVAYNQPQNIGAYRLYFEESLWLSAEKGIARLHVKRDPFGFVPYLFSVLLIVGLLGTLLPLWRNRRL
;
A
#
# COMPACT_ATOMS: atom_id res chain seq x y z
N MET A 1 -12.05 -36.03 -6.09
CA MET A 1 -12.78 -35.17 -5.11
C MET A 1 -12.20 -35.20 -3.69
N LYS A 2 -11.87 -36.37 -3.09
CA LYS A 2 -11.33 -36.45 -1.71
C LYS A 2 -10.00 -35.69 -1.49
N VAL A 3 -9.10 -35.69 -2.47
CA VAL A 3 -7.81 -34.98 -2.38
C VAL A 3 -7.99 -33.46 -2.37
N LEU A 4 -8.82 -32.92 -3.27
CA LEU A 4 -9.14 -31.49 -3.34
C LEU A 4 -9.76 -30.99 -2.02
N TYR A 5 -10.72 -31.75 -1.48
CA TYR A 5 -11.34 -31.44 -0.18
C TYR A 5 -10.31 -31.44 0.97
N ARG A 6 -9.38 -32.40 0.96
CA ARG A 6 -8.32 -32.48 1.97
C ARG A 6 -7.38 -31.29 1.88
N SER A 7 -6.94 -30.90 0.68
CA SER A 7 -6.06 -29.75 0.45
C SER A 7 -6.71 -28.44 0.92
N VAL A 8 -7.96 -28.18 0.54
CA VAL A 8 -8.70 -26.97 0.96
C VAL A 8 -8.85 -26.90 2.48
N ARG A 9 -9.10 -28.04 3.13
CA ARG A 9 -9.27 -28.10 4.59
C ARG A 9 -7.98 -27.82 5.37
N VAL A 10 -6.83 -28.20 4.79
CA VAL A 10 -5.49 -27.91 5.33
C VAL A 10 -5.14 -26.44 5.06
N LEU A 11 -5.34 -25.97 3.83
CA LEU A 11 -5.05 -24.60 3.42
C LEU A 11 -5.86 -23.57 4.22
N GLY A 12 -7.13 -23.84 4.55
CA GLY A 12 -7.94 -22.98 5.40
C GLY A 12 -7.77 -23.20 6.90
N SER A 13 -6.75 -23.96 7.34
CA SER A 13 -6.59 -24.32 8.75
C SER A 13 -5.99 -23.20 9.61
N LEU A 14 -6.41 -23.15 10.88
CA LEU A 14 -5.90 -22.18 11.86
C LEU A 14 -4.37 -22.28 12.08
N PRO A 15 -3.75 -23.47 12.22
CA PRO A 15 -2.30 -23.56 12.38
C PRO A 15 -1.52 -22.98 11.20
N VAL A 16 -1.99 -23.24 9.97
CA VAL A 16 -1.42 -22.64 8.76
C VAL A 16 -1.58 -21.12 8.78
N GLY A 17 -2.75 -20.61 9.16
CA GLY A 17 -2.99 -19.18 9.27
C GLY A 17 -2.06 -18.49 10.29
N ILE A 18 -1.88 -19.10 11.47
CA ILE A 18 -0.97 -18.60 12.51
C ILE A 18 0.48 -18.58 12.01
N PHE A 19 0.92 -19.68 11.36
CA PHE A 19 2.26 -19.76 10.79
C PHE A 19 2.50 -18.67 9.75
N LEU A 20 1.58 -18.50 8.79
CA LEU A 20 1.68 -17.47 7.75
C LEU A 20 1.70 -16.05 8.34
N LEU A 21 0.86 -15.78 9.34
CA LEU A 21 0.83 -14.49 10.02
C LEU A 21 2.14 -14.20 10.76
N ALA A 22 2.69 -15.20 11.45
CA ALA A 22 3.98 -15.09 12.12
C ALA A 22 5.12 -14.83 11.13
N SER A 23 5.14 -15.52 9.98
CA SER A 23 6.10 -15.28 8.91
C SER A 23 5.99 -13.86 8.34
N LEU A 24 4.76 -13.38 8.08
CA LEU A 24 4.53 -12.01 7.64
C LEU A 24 5.00 -10.97 8.66
N PHE A 25 4.77 -11.21 9.95
CA PHE A 25 5.25 -10.35 11.03
C PHE A 25 6.78 -10.28 11.06
N VAL A 26 7.47 -11.42 11.10
CA VAL A 26 8.94 -11.48 11.13
C VAL A 26 9.54 -10.80 9.90
N LEU A 27 9.00 -11.07 8.72
CA LEU A 27 9.49 -10.48 7.49
C LEU A 27 9.27 -8.96 7.46
N SER A 28 8.10 -8.49 7.89
CA SER A 28 7.81 -7.04 7.96
C SER A 28 8.73 -6.36 8.96
N PHE A 29 8.96 -6.98 10.13
CA PHE A 29 9.88 -6.46 11.14
C PHE A 29 11.32 -6.34 10.59
N TRP A 30 11.83 -7.38 9.94
CA TRP A 30 13.17 -7.34 9.34
C TRP A 30 13.27 -6.35 8.17
N GLY A 31 12.22 -6.26 7.35
CA GLY A 31 12.14 -5.30 6.25
C GLY A 31 12.22 -3.86 6.74
N ILE A 32 11.46 -3.52 7.79
CA ILE A 32 11.49 -2.18 8.40
C ILE A 32 12.87 -1.88 9.01
N LEU A 33 13.49 -2.87 9.67
CA LEU A 33 14.84 -2.69 10.23
C LEU A 33 15.88 -2.42 9.13
N PHE A 34 15.74 -3.09 7.98
CA PHE A 34 16.60 -2.85 6.82
C PHE A 34 16.31 -1.48 6.18
N ASP A 35 15.04 -1.10 5.99
CA ASP A 35 14.64 0.22 5.49
C ASP A 35 15.23 1.35 6.34
N ALA A 36 15.22 1.18 7.68
CA ALA A 36 15.76 2.17 8.61
C ALA A 36 17.27 2.39 8.46
N GLN A 37 18.01 1.40 7.95
CA GLN A 37 19.46 1.47 7.78
C GLN A 37 19.88 1.86 6.36
N MET A 38 19.22 1.31 5.35
CA MET A 38 19.64 1.40 3.94
C MET A 38 18.79 2.36 3.11
N GLY A 39 17.72 2.91 3.68
CA GLY A 39 16.76 3.77 2.98
C GLY A 39 15.54 2.99 2.50
N VAL A 40 14.42 3.71 2.43
CA VAL A 40 13.08 3.14 2.20
C VAL A 40 12.94 2.50 0.83
N ASP A 41 13.58 3.07 -0.20
CA ASP A 41 13.44 2.56 -1.58
C ASP A 41 14.05 1.16 -1.72
N LEU A 42 15.25 0.97 -1.16
CA LEU A 42 15.98 -0.29 -1.27
C LEU A 42 15.33 -1.44 -0.51
N GLY A 43 14.85 -1.21 0.72
CA GLY A 43 14.17 -2.29 1.44
C GLY A 43 12.75 -2.52 0.93
N THR A 44 12.05 -1.49 0.44
CA THR A 44 10.79 -1.65 -0.30
C THR A 44 10.98 -2.58 -1.49
N GLU A 45 11.97 -2.33 -2.34
CA GLU A 45 12.22 -3.16 -3.52
C GLU A 45 12.61 -4.59 -3.12
N ARG A 46 13.52 -4.75 -2.17
CA ARG A 46 14.08 -6.04 -1.77
C ARG A 46 13.10 -6.94 -1.02
N PHE A 47 12.31 -6.40 -0.09
CA PHE A 47 11.47 -7.20 0.80
C PHE A 47 9.97 -7.07 0.48
N PHE A 48 9.48 -5.85 0.30
CA PHE A 48 8.03 -5.58 0.24
C PHE A 48 7.46 -5.73 -1.18
N ASN A 49 8.22 -5.34 -2.21
CA ASN A 49 7.81 -5.41 -3.61
C ASN A 49 8.35 -6.65 -4.36
N SER A 50 8.94 -7.59 -3.64
CA SER A 50 9.56 -8.80 -4.21
C SER A 50 8.76 -10.07 -3.91
N TRP A 51 8.97 -11.09 -4.75
CA TRP A 51 8.45 -12.45 -4.54
C TRP A 51 9.43 -13.33 -3.77
N ILE A 52 10.71 -13.19 -4.07
CA ILE A 52 11.83 -13.90 -3.45
C ILE A 52 12.92 -12.88 -3.19
N PHE A 53 13.59 -12.98 -2.05
CA PHE A 53 14.77 -12.19 -1.75
C PHE A 53 15.91 -13.12 -1.34
N PHE A 54 17.15 -12.71 -1.61
CA PHE A 54 18.32 -13.48 -1.20
C PHE A 54 18.79 -13.02 0.18
N ALA A 55 18.62 -13.88 1.17
CA ALA A 55 19.19 -13.70 2.50
C ALA A 55 20.70 -13.95 2.45
N ALA A 56 21.48 -13.01 3.00
CA ALA A 56 22.94 -12.99 2.93
C ALA A 56 23.52 -13.13 1.50
N GLY A 57 22.73 -12.84 0.46
CA GLY A 57 23.13 -12.97 -0.95
C GLY A 57 23.13 -14.40 -1.49
N ILE A 58 22.77 -15.42 -0.70
CA ILE A 58 22.94 -16.84 -1.08
C ILE A 58 21.62 -17.61 -1.03
N PHE A 59 20.82 -17.43 0.02
CA PHE A 59 19.64 -18.27 0.25
C PHE A 59 18.36 -17.58 -0.23
N PRO A 60 17.67 -18.11 -1.26
CA PRO A 60 16.41 -17.54 -1.74
C PRO A 60 15.30 -17.83 -0.73
N LEU A 61 14.78 -16.77 -0.11
CA LEU A 61 13.64 -16.83 0.79
C LEU A 61 12.42 -16.19 0.14
N PRO A 62 11.20 -16.70 0.40
CA PRO A 62 10.00 -16.01 -0.03
C PRO A 62 9.90 -14.63 0.64
N ALA A 63 9.67 -13.61 -0.17
CA ALA A 63 9.46 -12.23 0.23
C ALA A 63 7.97 -11.94 0.48
N LEU A 64 7.62 -10.68 0.73
CA LEU A 64 6.31 -10.32 1.28
C LEU A 64 5.17 -10.73 0.35
N LYS A 65 5.31 -10.55 -0.97
CA LYS A 65 4.25 -10.90 -1.93
C LYS A 65 3.88 -12.37 -1.85
N THR A 66 4.87 -13.25 -1.75
CA THR A 66 4.64 -14.70 -1.66
C THR A 66 3.86 -15.06 -0.40
N TRP A 67 4.31 -14.56 0.75
CA TRP A 67 3.63 -14.82 2.02
C TRP A 67 2.22 -14.21 2.07
N ALA A 68 2.05 -13.01 1.50
CA ALA A 68 0.75 -12.33 1.44
C ALA A 68 -0.25 -13.09 0.58
N VAL A 69 0.17 -13.63 -0.57
CA VAL A 69 -0.69 -14.46 -1.43
C VAL A 69 -1.06 -15.76 -0.74
N LEU A 70 -0.11 -16.46 -0.13
CA LEU A 70 -0.40 -17.69 0.63
C LEU A 70 -1.38 -17.43 1.78
N PHE A 71 -1.22 -16.30 2.49
CA PHE A 71 -2.14 -15.89 3.55
C PHE A 71 -3.53 -15.51 3.00
N GLY A 72 -3.60 -14.83 1.86
CA GLY A 72 -4.87 -14.55 1.17
C GLY A 72 -5.61 -15.83 0.77
N VAL A 73 -4.90 -16.85 0.28
CA VAL A 73 -5.47 -18.16 -0.03
C VAL A 73 -5.95 -18.87 1.24
N ASN A 74 -5.19 -18.80 2.35
CA ASN A 74 -5.60 -19.35 3.63
C ASN A 74 -6.90 -18.71 4.13
N ILE A 75 -6.98 -17.37 4.16
CA ILE A 75 -8.18 -16.67 4.60
C ILE A 75 -9.36 -16.99 3.68
N THR A 76 -9.16 -16.99 2.36
CA THR A 76 -10.22 -17.32 1.39
C THR A 76 -10.78 -18.73 1.62
N CYS A 77 -9.90 -19.73 1.77
CA CYS A 77 -10.31 -21.09 2.09
C CYS A 77 -11.03 -21.18 3.45
N SER A 78 -10.54 -20.45 4.46
CA SER A 78 -11.16 -20.40 5.79
C SER A 78 -12.57 -19.82 5.73
N LEU A 79 -12.74 -18.72 4.97
CA LEU A 79 -14.02 -18.04 4.77
C LEU A 79 -15.03 -18.94 4.08
N LEU A 80 -14.64 -19.59 2.98
CA LEU A 80 -15.57 -20.36 2.15
C LEU A 80 -15.98 -21.71 2.76
N PHE A 81 -15.10 -22.36 3.53
CA PHE A 81 -15.28 -23.77 3.90
C PHE A 81 -15.28 -24.08 5.40
N ARG A 82 -14.85 -23.15 6.26
CA ARG A 82 -14.78 -23.37 7.72
C ARG A 82 -15.63 -22.43 8.53
N MET A 83 -15.79 -21.18 8.10
CA MET A 83 -16.48 -20.20 8.91
C MET A 83 -18.00 -20.34 8.80
N PRO A 84 -18.72 -20.40 9.92
CA PRO A 84 -20.18 -20.36 9.88
C PRO A 84 -20.65 -18.97 9.44
N HIS A 85 -21.30 -18.89 8.29
CA HIS A 85 -21.92 -17.68 7.74
C HIS A 85 -23.24 -17.33 8.45
N THR A 86 -23.20 -17.27 9.78
CA THR A 86 -24.36 -16.90 10.60
C THR A 86 -24.33 -15.40 10.90
N SER A 87 -25.50 -14.78 10.93
CA SER A 87 -25.68 -13.37 11.31
C SER A 87 -25.08 -13.04 12.68
N LYS A 88 -25.06 -14.01 13.60
CA LYS A 88 -24.46 -13.86 14.94
C LYS A 88 -22.94 -13.71 14.94
N LYS A 89 -22.27 -14.09 13.84
CA LYS A 89 -20.80 -14.04 13.68
C LYS A 89 -20.37 -13.11 12.55
N TRP A 90 -21.26 -12.20 12.14
CA TRP A 90 -20.99 -11.31 11.02
C TRP A 90 -19.78 -10.39 11.25
N GLY A 91 -19.53 -9.96 12.51
CA GLY A 91 -18.34 -9.18 12.84
C GLY A 91 -17.03 -9.90 12.50
N VAL A 92 -16.92 -11.18 12.86
CA VAL A 92 -15.75 -12.02 12.55
C VAL A 92 -15.60 -12.19 11.04
N LEU A 93 -16.71 -12.41 10.33
CA LEU A 93 -16.72 -12.54 8.87
C LEU A 93 -16.21 -11.24 8.21
N LEU A 94 -16.71 -10.09 8.66
CA LEU A 94 -16.33 -8.79 8.14
C LEU A 94 -14.84 -8.48 8.37
N SER A 95 -14.29 -8.84 9.53
CA SER A 95 -12.85 -8.68 9.79
C SER A 95 -11.98 -9.50 8.84
N HIS A 96 -12.40 -10.71 8.46
CA HIS A 96 -11.66 -11.51 7.48
C HIS A 96 -11.83 -10.98 6.05
N ILE A 97 -13.02 -10.48 5.70
CA ILE A 97 -13.24 -9.78 4.43
C ILE A 97 -12.35 -8.53 4.35
N ALA A 98 -12.23 -7.78 5.45
CA ALA A 98 -11.33 -6.62 5.51
C ALA A 98 -9.88 -7.04 5.19
N LEU A 99 -9.37 -8.12 5.81
CA LEU A 99 -8.04 -8.63 5.51
C LEU A 99 -7.88 -9.01 4.03
N LEU A 100 -8.89 -9.65 3.42
CA LEU A 100 -8.86 -9.97 1.99
C LEU A 100 -8.86 -8.70 1.12
N VAL A 101 -9.65 -7.69 1.47
CA VAL A 101 -9.65 -6.39 0.78
C VAL A 101 -8.27 -5.75 0.84
N LEU A 102 -7.61 -5.79 2.00
CA LEU A 102 -6.25 -5.27 2.14
C LEU A 102 -5.25 -6.01 1.26
N ILE A 103 -5.25 -7.34 1.30
CA ILE A 103 -4.31 -8.17 0.54
C ILE A 103 -4.55 -8.02 -0.96
N ALA A 104 -5.79 -8.18 -1.42
CA ALA A 104 -6.15 -8.09 -2.82
C ALA A 104 -5.93 -6.68 -3.38
N GLY A 105 -6.33 -5.65 -2.63
CA GLY A 105 -6.11 -4.26 -3.03
C GLY A 105 -4.63 -3.88 -3.04
N SER A 106 -3.83 -4.35 -2.08
CA SER A 106 -2.37 -4.14 -2.07
C SER A 106 -1.68 -4.87 -3.23
N PHE A 107 -2.15 -6.07 -3.58
CA PHE A 107 -1.66 -6.80 -4.74
C PHE A 107 -1.97 -6.06 -6.04
N ALA A 108 -3.23 -5.63 -6.24
CA ALA A 108 -3.63 -4.82 -7.39
C ALA A 108 -2.85 -3.49 -7.47
N ALA A 109 -2.61 -2.85 -6.33
CA ALA A 109 -1.75 -1.67 -6.24
C ALA A 109 -0.33 -1.98 -6.71
N SER A 110 0.25 -3.12 -6.28
CA SER A 110 1.61 -3.50 -6.69
C SER A 110 1.77 -3.73 -8.19
N CYS A 111 0.69 -4.05 -8.90
CA CYS A 111 0.70 -4.23 -10.35
C CYS A 111 0.48 -2.92 -11.14
N THR A 112 -0.02 -1.87 -10.49
CA THR A 112 -0.44 -0.62 -11.15
C THR A 112 0.31 0.62 -10.66
N ARG A 113 1.06 0.51 -9.56
CA ARG A 113 1.87 1.59 -9.02
C ARG A 113 3.05 1.87 -9.93
N GLU A 114 3.23 3.15 -10.19
CA GLU A 114 4.33 3.67 -10.97
C GLU A 114 4.96 4.82 -10.17
N SER A 115 6.28 4.93 -10.24
CA SER A 115 7.03 6.03 -9.65
C SER A 115 8.07 6.50 -10.64
N PHE A 116 8.20 7.82 -10.79
CA PHE A 116 9.20 8.42 -11.66
C PHE A 116 9.64 9.76 -11.10
N THR A 117 10.86 10.16 -11.46
CA THR A 117 11.37 11.49 -11.15
C THR A 117 10.96 12.46 -12.26
N ALA A 118 10.30 13.54 -11.88
CA ALA A 118 9.97 14.65 -12.74
C ALA A 118 10.95 15.80 -12.48
N LEU A 119 11.57 16.31 -13.55
CA LEU A 119 12.48 17.46 -13.50
C LEU A 119 11.88 18.59 -14.31
N GLY A 120 11.81 19.79 -13.74
CA GLY A 120 11.27 20.93 -14.45
C GLY A 120 11.76 22.26 -13.91
N PHE A 121 11.96 23.22 -14.81
CA PHE A 121 12.26 24.61 -14.48
C PHE A 121 10.96 25.41 -14.27
N ALA A 122 11.05 26.58 -13.65
CA ALA A 122 9.92 27.51 -13.56
C ALA A 122 9.43 27.89 -14.97
N GLY A 123 8.14 27.68 -15.22
CA GLY A 123 7.46 27.81 -16.51
C GLY A 123 7.23 26.49 -17.25
N SER A 124 7.95 25.42 -16.89
CA SER A 124 7.81 24.11 -17.55
C SER A 124 6.47 23.44 -17.23
N ARG A 125 5.88 22.80 -18.23
CA ARG A 125 4.65 22.02 -18.12
C ARG A 125 4.98 20.52 -18.15
N ILE A 126 4.50 19.81 -17.14
CA ILE A 126 4.69 18.37 -16.97
C ILE A 126 3.32 17.71 -17.04
N VAL A 127 3.11 16.90 -18.08
CA VAL A 127 1.87 16.14 -18.28
C VAL A 127 2.07 14.75 -17.71
N LEU A 128 1.16 14.32 -16.82
CA LEU A 128 1.20 13.02 -16.16
C LEU A 128 0.25 12.03 -16.84
N ASN A 129 -0.90 12.51 -17.31
CA ASN A 129 -1.88 11.75 -18.07
C ASN A 129 -2.60 12.68 -19.05
N GLU A 130 -2.45 12.41 -20.35
CA GLU A 130 -3.08 13.19 -21.41
C GLU A 130 -4.61 13.06 -21.43
N GLU A 131 -5.14 11.85 -21.23
CA GLU A 131 -6.58 11.58 -21.32
C GLU A 131 -7.39 12.29 -20.22
N ARG A 132 -6.78 12.47 -19.04
CA ARG A 132 -7.44 13.10 -17.88
C ARG A 132 -7.00 14.55 -17.65
N ALA A 133 -6.14 15.09 -18.52
CA ALA A 133 -5.46 16.36 -18.31
C ALA A 133 -4.77 16.46 -16.93
N ASP A 134 -4.37 15.32 -16.35
CA ASP A 134 -3.63 15.31 -15.09
C ASP A 134 -2.21 15.77 -15.40
N GLY A 135 -1.81 16.87 -14.79
CA GLY A 135 -0.46 17.39 -14.87
C GLY A 135 -0.38 18.74 -14.21
N PHE A 136 0.79 19.36 -14.30
CA PHE A 136 1.04 20.62 -13.64
C PHE A 136 2.04 21.47 -14.42
N GLN A 137 1.98 22.77 -14.19
CA GLN A 137 3.03 23.69 -14.61
C GLN A 137 3.73 24.24 -13.37
N ILE A 138 5.06 24.24 -13.39
CA ILE A 138 5.85 24.80 -12.30
C ILE A 138 5.86 26.32 -12.48
N LEU A 139 5.46 27.06 -11.45
CA LEU A 139 5.43 28.53 -11.48
C LEU A 139 6.70 29.12 -10.90
N ALA A 140 7.15 28.58 -9.77
CA ALA A 140 8.33 29.05 -9.06
C ALA A 140 8.99 27.89 -8.32
N VAL A 141 10.32 27.94 -8.21
CA VAL A 141 11.15 26.98 -7.48
C VAL A 141 11.94 27.73 -6.43
N ASP A 142 12.00 27.17 -5.23
CA ASP A 142 12.84 27.67 -4.15
C ASP A 142 13.60 26.51 -3.50
N SER A 143 14.44 26.80 -2.50
CA SER A 143 15.28 25.81 -1.85
C SER A 143 14.49 24.72 -1.12
N ASN A 144 13.22 24.97 -0.78
CA ASN A 144 12.44 24.14 0.13
C ASN A 144 11.18 23.54 -0.53
N GLY A 145 10.93 23.86 -1.80
CA GLY A 145 9.74 23.46 -2.51
C GLY A 145 9.58 24.11 -3.87
N CYS A 146 8.42 23.88 -4.48
CA CYS A 146 7.99 24.55 -5.69
C CYS A 146 6.51 24.88 -5.63
N SER A 147 6.14 25.99 -6.28
CA SER A 147 4.74 26.36 -6.51
C SER A 147 4.36 25.87 -7.90
N ILE A 148 3.24 25.16 -7.99
CA ILE A 148 2.74 24.56 -9.21
C ILE A 148 1.30 25.01 -9.45
N ILE A 149 0.85 25.01 -10.70
CA ILE A 149 -0.57 25.12 -11.06
C ILE A 149 -1.05 23.79 -11.65
N SER A 150 -2.14 23.27 -11.11
CA SER A 150 -2.78 22.05 -11.61
C SER A 150 -3.40 22.30 -12.97
N LEU A 151 -3.09 21.48 -13.97
CA LEU A 151 -3.67 21.59 -15.31
C LEU A 151 -5.14 21.15 -15.35
N SER A 152 -5.55 20.29 -14.42
CA SER A 152 -6.91 19.75 -14.37
C SER A 152 -7.87 20.66 -13.59
N HIS A 153 -7.39 21.31 -12.53
CA HIS A 153 -8.24 22.11 -11.63
C HIS A 153 -7.98 23.62 -11.72
N GLY A 154 -6.82 24.03 -12.26
CA GLY A 154 -6.41 25.44 -12.31
C GLY A 154 -5.91 26.00 -10.96
N ASP A 155 -5.94 25.19 -9.90
CA ASP A 155 -5.51 25.63 -8.57
C ASP A 155 -3.99 25.71 -8.46
N THR A 156 -3.52 26.77 -7.79
CA THR A 156 -2.11 26.91 -7.41
C THR A 156 -1.86 26.16 -6.12
N LEU A 157 -0.95 25.20 -6.17
CA LEU A 157 -0.58 24.33 -5.06
C LEU A 157 0.91 24.48 -4.75
N ARG A 158 1.31 24.30 -3.50
CA ARG A 158 2.71 24.29 -3.10
C ARG A 158 3.13 22.89 -2.70
N VAL A 159 4.18 22.39 -3.35
CA VAL A 159 4.82 21.10 -3.06
C VAL A 159 6.13 21.38 -2.32
N ALA A 160 6.27 20.87 -1.10
CA ALA A 160 7.47 21.07 -0.28
C ALA A 160 7.86 19.76 0.44
N TYR A 161 9.05 19.72 1.05
CA TYR A 161 9.62 18.53 1.70
C TYR A 161 8.68 17.76 2.65
N ASN A 162 7.74 18.44 3.30
CA ASN A 162 6.77 17.85 4.23
C ASN A 162 5.31 18.12 3.82
N GLN A 163 5.10 18.59 2.59
CA GLN A 163 3.79 18.94 2.07
C GLN A 163 3.65 18.36 0.65
N PRO A 164 3.51 17.03 0.53
CA PRO A 164 3.21 16.42 -0.75
C PRO A 164 1.82 16.83 -1.22
N GLN A 165 1.65 16.99 -2.53
CA GLN A 165 0.37 17.37 -3.14
C GLN A 165 -0.16 16.25 -4.03
N ASN A 166 -1.48 16.16 -4.18
CA ASN A 166 -2.10 15.19 -5.07
C ASN A 166 -2.68 15.90 -6.31
N ILE A 167 -2.49 15.29 -7.48
CA ILE A 167 -3.16 15.66 -8.73
C ILE A 167 -3.76 14.37 -9.30
N GLY A 168 -5.08 14.24 -9.23
CA GLY A 168 -5.75 13.00 -9.60
C GLY A 168 -5.23 11.80 -8.79
N ALA A 169 -4.76 10.76 -9.48
CA ALA A 169 -4.17 9.57 -8.86
C ALA A 169 -2.67 9.67 -8.56
N TYR A 170 -2.06 10.83 -8.82
CA TYR A 170 -0.63 11.07 -8.65
C TYR A 170 -0.37 11.89 -7.39
N ARG A 171 0.65 11.49 -6.63
CA ARG A 171 1.17 12.22 -5.48
C ARG A 171 2.56 12.72 -5.81
N LEU A 172 2.76 14.02 -5.58
CA LEU A 172 3.97 14.75 -5.86
C LEU A 172 4.72 14.99 -4.54
N TYR A 173 5.98 14.61 -4.51
CA TYR A 173 6.90 14.89 -3.41
C TYR A 173 8.04 15.76 -3.92
N PHE A 174 8.40 16.78 -3.18
CA PHE A 174 9.58 17.58 -3.49
C PHE A 174 10.84 16.86 -2.97
N GLU A 175 11.82 16.66 -3.85
CA GLU A 175 13.11 16.03 -3.48
C GLU A 175 14.21 17.09 -3.32
N GLU A 176 14.39 17.97 -4.30
CA GLU A 176 15.44 18.99 -4.25
C GLU A 176 15.25 20.08 -5.32
N SER A 177 15.94 21.20 -5.12
CA SER A 177 16.14 22.23 -6.14
C SER A 177 17.58 22.22 -6.62
N LEU A 178 17.78 22.12 -7.94
CA LEU A 178 19.08 22.27 -8.58
C LEU A 178 19.19 23.65 -9.21
N TRP A 179 20.15 24.46 -8.77
CA TRP A 179 20.33 25.83 -9.25
C TRP A 179 21.41 25.88 -10.34
N LEU A 180 21.03 26.30 -11.55
CA LEU A 180 21.95 26.54 -12.66
C LEU A 180 22.52 27.97 -12.63
N SER A 181 21.76 28.90 -12.06
CA SER A 181 22.10 30.31 -11.88
C SER A 181 21.22 30.90 -10.77
N ALA A 182 21.49 32.13 -10.33
CA ALA A 182 20.73 32.81 -9.27
C ALA A 182 19.21 32.87 -9.53
N GLU A 183 18.79 32.88 -10.79
CA GLU A 183 17.38 32.97 -11.19
C GLU A 183 16.82 31.69 -11.84
N LYS A 184 17.66 30.67 -12.07
CA LYS A 184 17.27 29.45 -12.78
C LYS A 184 17.43 28.22 -11.89
N GLY A 185 16.35 27.89 -11.18
CA GLY A 185 16.20 26.65 -10.44
C GLY A 185 15.42 25.59 -11.23
N ILE A 186 15.86 24.34 -11.13
CA ILE A 186 15.13 23.14 -11.52
C ILE A 186 14.57 22.51 -10.24
N ALA A 187 13.27 22.24 -10.20
CA ALA A 187 12.69 21.39 -9.18
C ALA A 187 12.80 19.92 -9.60
N ARG A 188 13.26 19.09 -8.68
CA ARG A 188 13.20 17.64 -8.76
C ARG A 188 12.05 17.16 -7.88
N LEU A 189 11.10 16.50 -8.53
CA LEU A 189 9.91 15.97 -7.91
C LEU A 189 9.90 14.45 -8.03
N HIS A 190 9.62 13.76 -6.94
CA HIS A 190 9.24 12.36 -6.98
C HIS A 190 7.73 12.27 -7.23
N VAL A 191 7.32 11.64 -8.32
CA VAL A 191 5.91 11.46 -8.64
C VAL A 191 5.55 10.00 -8.48
N LYS A 192 4.53 9.73 -7.66
CA LYS A 192 4.02 8.38 -7.41
C LYS A 192 2.56 8.28 -7.78
N ARG A 193 2.23 7.36 -8.68
CA ARG A 193 0.86 7.01 -9.03
C ARG A 193 0.39 5.84 -8.16
N ASP A 194 -0.69 6.02 -7.42
CA ASP A 194 -1.30 4.94 -6.62
C ASP A 194 -2.83 4.99 -6.68
N PRO A 195 -3.47 4.37 -7.69
CA PRO A 195 -4.93 4.38 -7.82
C PRO A 195 -5.63 3.62 -6.68
N PHE A 196 -4.91 2.78 -5.94
CA PHE A 196 -5.41 2.00 -4.81
C PHE A 196 -5.01 2.59 -3.46
N GLY A 197 -4.59 3.86 -3.40
CA GLY A 197 -4.25 4.55 -2.15
C GLY A 197 -5.38 4.60 -1.11
N PHE A 198 -6.63 4.37 -1.54
CA PHE A 198 -7.81 4.30 -0.65
C PHE A 198 -7.94 2.96 0.10
N VAL A 199 -7.31 1.88 -0.38
CA VAL A 199 -7.47 0.51 0.14
C VAL A 199 -7.17 0.40 1.65
N PRO A 200 -6.07 0.98 2.18
CA PRO A 200 -5.79 0.92 3.61
C PRO A 200 -6.89 1.53 4.46
N TYR A 201 -7.49 2.65 4.01
CA TYR A 201 -8.59 3.31 4.73
C TYR A 201 -9.85 2.45 4.73
N LEU A 202 -10.21 1.89 3.57
CA LEU A 202 -11.36 0.98 3.46
C LEU A 202 -11.16 -0.25 4.37
N PHE A 203 -9.97 -0.84 4.35
CA PHE A 203 -9.61 -1.93 5.25
C PHE A 203 -9.80 -1.53 6.71
N SER A 204 -9.25 -0.39 7.15
CA SER A 204 -9.35 0.06 8.55
C SER A 204 -10.81 0.23 8.98
N VAL A 205 -11.65 0.85 8.15
CA VAL A 205 -13.07 1.02 8.44
C VAL A 205 -13.77 -0.33 8.58
N LEU A 206 -13.61 -1.24 7.61
CA LEU A 206 -14.23 -2.57 7.65
C LEU A 206 -13.75 -3.38 8.85
N LEU A 207 -12.46 -3.32 9.18
CA LEU A 207 -11.88 -4.02 10.31
C LEU A 207 -12.46 -3.51 11.63
N ILE A 208 -12.51 -2.18 11.83
CA ILE A 208 -13.07 -1.57 13.04
C ILE A 208 -14.54 -1.96 13.20
N VAL A 209 -15.35 -1.84 12.14
CA VAL A 209 -16.76 -2.23 12.16
C VAL A 209 -16.90 -3.73 12.47
N GLY A 210 -16.07 -4.59 11.88
CA GLY A 210 -16.08 -6.02 12.14
C GLY A 210 -15.71 -6.38 13.59
N LEU A 211 -14.69 -5.73 14.14
CA LEU A 211 -14.28 -5.92 15.54
C LEU A 211 -15.36 -5.45 16.51
N LEU A 212 -15.95 -4.27 16.28
CA LEU A 212 -17.07 -3.78 17.10
C LEU A 212 -18.28 -4.73 17.03
N GLY A 213 -18.64 -5.19 15.83
CA GLY A 213 -19.71 -6.16 15.63
C GLY A 213 -19.45 -7.51 16.32
N THR A 214 -18.19 -7.86 16.55
CA THR A 214 -17.80 -9.07 17.30
C THR A 214 -17.90 -8.86 18.81
N LEU A 215 -17.54 -7.68 19.31
CA LEU A 215 -17.50 -7.35 20.73
C LEU A 215 -18.89 -7.03 21.31
N LEU A 216 -19.77 -6.39 20.54
CA LEU A 216 -21.11 -5.97 20.97
C LEU A 216 -21.96 -7.12 21.56
N PRO A 217 -22.09 -8.29 20.93
CA PRO A 217 -22.84 -9.42 21.48
C PRO A 217 -22.21 -10.02 22.74
N LEU A 218 -20.86 -10.08 22.78
CA LEU A 218 -20.12 -10.62 23.93
C LEU A 218 -20.30 -9.76 25.18
N TRP A 219 -20.30 -8.44 24.99
CA TRP A 219 -20.52 -7.49 26.08
C TRP A 219 -21.95 -7.49 26.58
N ARG A 220 -22.94 -7.60 25.69
CA ARG A 220 -24.36 -7.68 26.05
C ARG A 220 -24.67 -8.91 26.91
N ASN A 221 -24.04 -10.05 26.61
CA ASN A 221 -24.23 -11.29 27.37
C ASN A 221 -23.52 -11.33 28.73
N ARG A 222 -22.56 -10.43 29.01
CA ARG A 222 -21.90 -10.34 30.33
C ARG A 222 -22.64 -9.45 31.34
N ARG A 223 -23.67 -8.72 30.89
CA ARG A 223 -24.49 -7.82 31.73
C ARG A 223 -25.83 -8.45 32.15
N LEU A 224 -26.06 -9.72 31.83
CA LEU A 224 -27.19 -10.54 32.27
C LEU A 224 -26.65 -11.63 33.19
#